data_AF-A0A833N1C1-F1
#
_entry.id   AF-A0A833N1C1-F1
#
_cell.length_a   1.000
_cell.length_b   1.000
_cell.length_c   1.000
_cell.angle_alpha   90.00
_cell.angle_beta   90.00
_cell.angle_gamma   90.00
#
_symmetry.space_group_name_H-M   'P 1'
#
loop_
_entity.id
_entity.type
_entity.pdbx_description
1 polymer ?
#
loop_
_entity_poly.entity_id
_entity_poly.type
_entity_poly.pdbx_seq_one_letter_code
_entity_poly.pdbx_strand_id
1 'polypeptide(L)'
;MTVFFTSDTHFGDPRILRIDRRPFPDLPSHDAALVAAWNAVVGPDDTVWHLGDFALGPPPERVAALLGDLRGHKHLIVGNNDGPATLAAPGWTSVAHYAETEVEGRRLVLCHYAFRTWNGLGRGAINLHGHSHGRLKPIPRQYDVGVDAQGLAPVTLDEVLVSRRRVGKALGRAEAAEAQGRAIESGPAEGSAKKRRRSAQGLSEPTA
;
A
#
# COMPACT_ATOMS: atom_id res chain seq x y z
N MET A 1 -7.03 25.10 -3.39
CA MET A 1 -7.09 24.23 -2.22
C MET A 1 -7.47 22.83 -2.68
N THR A 2 -6.45 22.01 -2.82
CA THR A 2 -6.49 20.59 -3.12
C THR A 2 -6.39 19.82 -1.79
N VAL A 3 -6.94 18.60 -1.74
CA VAL A 3 -6.79 17.70 -0.58
C VAL A 3 -5.88 16.54 -0.97
N PHE A 4 -4.78 16.40 -0.23
CA PHE A 4 -3.81 15.33 -0.38
C PHE A 4 -3.83 14.37 0.81
N PHE A 5 -3.32 13.16 0.57
CA PHE A 5 -3.21 12.08 1.53
C PHE A 5 -1.80 11.50 1.46
N THR A 6 -1.24 11.16 2.62
CA THR A 6 0.00 10.40 2.75
C THR A 6 0.01 9.68 4.09
N SER A 7 0.99 8.81 4.33
CA SER A 7 1.18 8.11 5.60
C SER A 7 2.59 7.54 5.68
N ASP A 8 3.00 7.13 6.88
CA ASP A 8 4.22 6.34 7.10
C ASP A 8 5.47 7.09 6.59
N THR A 9 5.56 8.42 6.73
CA THR A 9 6.77 9.14 6.32
C THR A 9 7.98 8.71 7.12
N HIS A 10 7.82 8.32 8.40
CA HIS A 10 8.89 7.77 9.23
C HIS A 10 10.16 8.64 9.25
N PHE A 11 10.01 9.96 9.36
CA PHE A 11 11.14 10.88 9.43
C PHE A 11 12.09 10.51 10.58
N GLY A 12 13.39 10.41 10.25
CA GLY A 12 14.45 10.04 11.18
C GLY A 12 14.46 8.60 11.69
N ASP A 13 13.61 7.70 11.17
CA ASP A 13 13.52 6.32 11.64
C ASP A 13 14.50 5.40 10.90
N PRO A 14 15.61 4.91 11.52
CA PRO A 14 16.59 4.05 10.85
C PRO A 14 16.04 2.71 10.38
N ARG A 15 14.83 2.31 10.81
CA ARG A 15 14.20 1.05 10.38
C ARG A 15 13.83 1.07 8.91
N ILE A 16 13.46 2.23 8.33
CA ILE A 16 13.03 2.32 6.92
C ILE A 16 14.13 1.94 5.92
N LEU A 17 15.40 2.16 6.27
CA LEU A 17 16.55 1.81 5.43
C LEU A 17 16.83 0.29 5.44
N ARG A 18 16.53 -0.38 6.57
CA ARG A 18 16.86 -1.80 6.80
C ARG A 18 15.70 -2.76 6.55
N ILE A 19 14.52 -2.41 7.04
CA ILE A 19 13.33 -3.27 7.07
C ILE A 19 12.49 -3.02 5.83
N ASP A 20 12.08 -1.77 5.61
CA ASP A 20 11.27 -1.38 4.45
C ASP A 20 12.12 -1.16 3.18
N ARG A 21 13.44 -1.07 3.35
CA ARG A 21 14.45 -0.99 2.28
C ARG A 21 14.21 0.18 1.32
N ARG A 22 13.77 1.33 1.85
CA ARG A 22 13.68 2.56 1.05
C ARG A 22 15.06 2.88 0.46
N PRO A 23 15.16 3.23 -0.83
CA PRO A 23 16.42 3.23 -1.58
C PRO A 23 17.25 4.51 -1.33
N PHE A 24 17.61 4.77 -0.08
CA PHE A 24 18.42 5.91 0.34
C PHE A 24 19.73 5.45 0.99
N PRO A 25 20.83 6.22 0.85
CA PRO A 25 22.10 5.89 1.49
C PRO A 25 22.06 6.13 3.01
N ASP A 26 21.28 7.11 3.47
CA ASP A 26 21.18 7.55 4.85
C ASP A 26 19.85 8.27 5.14
N LEU A 27 19.60 8.56 6.42
CA LEU A 27 18.39 9.25 6.88
C LEU A 27 18.30 10.72 6.44
N PRO A 28 19.37 11.54 6.48
CA PRO A 28 19.31 12.90 5.94
C PRO A 28 18.86 12.95 4.48
N SER A 29 19.33 12.03 3.64
CA SER A 29 18.94 11.92 2.23
C SER A 29 17.47 11.50 2.06
N HIS A 30 16.99 10.56 2.87
CA HIS A 30 15.59 10.14 2.93
C HIS A 30 14.67 11.31 3.32
N ASP A 31 14.96 11.95 4.45
CA ASP A 31 14.14 13.03 5.01
C ASP A 31 14.09 14.23 4.04
N ALA A 32 15.23 14.60 3.45
CA ALA A 32 15.30 15.67 2.45
C ALA A 32 14.50 15.34 1.18
N ALA A 33 14.54 14.09 0.71
CA ALA A 33 13.79 13.65 -0.47
C ALA A 33 12.28 13.65 -0.23
N LEU A 34 11.82 13.27 0.97
CA LEU A 34 10.41 13.38 1.38
C LEU A 34 9.95 14.84 1.41
N VAL A 35 10.70 15.73 2.06
CA VAL A 35 10.37 17.17 2.11
C VAL A 35 10.32 17.77 0.70
N ALA A 36 11.26 17.42 -0.17
CA ALA A 36 11.29 17.88 -1.55
C ALA A 36 10.09 17.36 -2.37
N ALA A 37 9.77 16.06 -2.26
CA ALA A 37 8.63 15.45 -2.95
C ALA A 37 7.28 16.01 -2.49
N TRP A 38 7.12 16.25 -1.18
CA TRP A 38 5.95 16.91 -0.60
C TRP A 38 5.79 18.33 -1.14
N ASN A 39 6.82 19.16 -0.99
CA ASN A 39 6.74 20.57 -1.34
C ASN A 39 6.69 20.83 -2.85
N ALA A 40 7.00 19.83 -3.69
CA ALA A 40 6.82 19.90 -5.14
C ALA A 40 5.35 19.83 -5.58
N VAL A 41 4.45 19.21 -4.78
CA VAL A 41 3.03 19.02 -5.14
C VAL A 41 2.06 19.77 -4.23
N VAL A 42 2.41 20.00 -2.97
CA VAL A 42 1.54 20.66 -1.98
C VAL A 42 1.80 22.18 -1.96
N GLY A 43 0.76 22.97 -2.21
CA GLY A 43 0.76 24.43 -2.04
C GLY A 43 0.61 24.88 -0.57
N PRO A 44 0.84 26.16 -0.25
CA PRO A 44 0.74 26.68 1.12
C PRO A 44 -0.66 26.56 1.71
N ASP A 45 -1.70 26.76 0.89
CA ASP A 45 -3.12 26.76 1.30
C ASP A 45 -3.82 25.41 1.11
N ASP A 46 -3.10 24.37 0.66
CA ASP A 46 -3.68 23.03 0.43
C ASP A 46 -3.82 22.25 1.74
N THR A 47 -4.70 21.25 1.76
CA THR A 47 -4.92 20.38 2.94
C THR A 47 -4.20 19.05 2.75
N VAL A 48 -3.50 18.57 3.77
CA VAL A 48 -2.88 17.23 3.77
C VAL A 48 -3.34 16.43 4.98
N TRP A 49 -3.86 15.24 4.73
CA TRP A 49 -4.12 14.22 5.77
C TRP A 49 -2.94 13.25 5.83
N HIS A 50 -2.22 13.28 6.95
CA HIS A 50 -1.15 12.32 7.26
C HIS A 50 -1.74 11.18 8.09
N LEU A 51 -1.81 9.96 7.55
CA LEU A 51 -2.46 8.83 8.21
C LEU A 51 -1.54 8.03 9.14
N GLY A 52 -0.69 8.75 9.87
CA GLY A 52 0.10 8.22 10.99
C GLY A 52 1.52 7.83 10.64
N ASP A 53 2.31 7.59 11.69
CA ASP A 53 3.73 7.24 11.63
C ASP A 53 4.57 8.31 10.91
N PHE A 54 4.41 9.56 11.37
CA PHE A 54 5.07 10.74 10.82
C PHE A 54 6.59 10.71 11.06
N ALA A 55 7.01 10.52 12.30
CA ALA A 55 8.41 10.56 12.72
C ALA A 55 8.66 9.62 13.91
N LEU A 56 9.82 8.96 13.94
CA LEU A 56 10.26 8.17 15.09
C LEU A 56 11.77 8.30 15.29
N GLY A 57 12.18 8.76 16.48
CA GLY A 57 13.58 8.95 16.85
C GLY A 57 14.01 10.41 16.98
N PRO A 58 13.61 11.34 16.09
CA PRO A 58 13.92 12.76 16.25
C PRO A 58 13.39 13.37 17.56
N PRO A 59 14.14 14.30 18.17
CA PRO A 59 13.67 15.05 19.34
C PRO A 59 12.57 16.07 18.96
N PRO A 60 11.78 16.57 19.93
CA PRO A 60 10.59 17.39 19.66
C PRO A 60 10.85 18.62 18.77
N GLU A 61 11.97 19.30 18.95
CA GLU A 61 12.37 20.45 18.14
C GLU A 61 12.64 20.09 16.68
N ARG A 62 13.16 18.89 16.40
CA ARG A 62 13.36 18.41 15.03
C ARG A 62 12.04 17.96 14.39
N VAL A 63 11.15 17.34 15.16
CA VAL A 63 9.78 17.02 14.71
C VAL A 63 9.01 18.30 14.34
N ALA A 64 9.08 19.32 15.19
CA ALA A 64 8.45 20.62 14.93
C ALA A 64 9.06 21.33 13.71
N ALA A 65 10.39 21.29 13.54
CA ALA A 65 11.07 21.85 12.37
C ALA A 65 10.65 21.13 11.08
N LEU A 66 10.69 19.79 11.05
CA LEU A 66 10.22 18.98 9.92
C LEU A 66 8.77 19.32 9.55
N LEU A 67 7.88 19.42 10.54
CA LEU A 67 6.48 19.76 10.30
C LEU A 67 6.29 21.20 9.78
N GLY A 68 7.18 22.13 10.18
CA GLY A 68 7.22 23.49 9.66
C GLY A 68 7.76 23.60 8.24
N ASP A 69 8.71 22.74 7.86
CA ASP A 69 9.29 22.68 6.50
C ASP A 69 8.28 22.18 5.44
N LEU A 70 7.24 21.46 5.85
CA LEU A 70 6.21 20.89 4.96
C LEU A 70 5.08 21.87 4.68
N ARG A 71 4.77 22.11 3.40
CA ARG A 71 3.66 22.97 2.95
C ARG A 71 2.27 22.41 3.30
N GLY A 72 1.27 23.28 3.30
CA GLY A 72 -0.13 22.96 3.52
C GLY A 72 -0.58 22.94 4.99
N HIS A 73 -1.89 22.95 5.17
CA HIS A 73 -2.60 22.71 6.43
C HIS A 73 -2.65 21.20 6.69
N LYS A 74 -2.06 20.75 7.80
CA LYS A 74 -1.73 19.33 8.01
C LYS A 74 -2.57 18.74 9.13
N HIS A 75 -3.27 17.66 8.85
CA HIS A 75 -4.05 16.91 9.83
C HIS A 75 -3.40 15.56 10.07
N LEU A 76 -3.15 15.22 11.33
CA LEU A 76 -2.63 13.91 11.72
C LEU A 76 -3.77 12.98 12.11
N ILE A 77 -3.83 11.82 11.46
CA ILE A 77 -4.48 10.64 12.02
C ILE A 77 -3.41 9.76 12.67
N VAL A 78 -3.49 9.56 13.98
CA VAL A 78 -2.39 9.01 14.80
C VAL A 78 -2.11 7.54 14.48
N GLY A 79 -0.85 7.24 14.15
CA GLY A 79 -0.29 5.90 14.03
C GLY A 79 0.39 5.40 15.31
N ASN A 80 0.93 4.17 15.29
CA ASN A 80 1.51 3.55 16.50
C ASN A 80 2.92 4.05 16.84
N ASN A 81 3.66 4.63 15.90
CA ASN A 81 4.98 5.21 16.14
C ASN A 81 4.91 6.72 16.46
N ASP A 82 3.74 7.36 16.38
CA ASP A 82 3.54 8.78 16.71
C ASP A 82 3.57 9.02 18.22
N GLY A 83 4.78 9.18 18.77
CA GLY A 83 5.01 9.46 20.18
C GLY A 83 4.61 10.89 20.61
N PRO A 84 4.69 11.22 21.91
CA PRO A 84 4.24 12.51 22.46
C PRO A 84 4.82 13.75 21.77
N ALA A 85 6.07 13.67 21.28
CA ALA A 85 6.73 14.72 20.51
C ALA A 85 5.97 15.07 19.20
N THR A 86 5.50 14.05 18.49
CA THR A 86 4.69 14.19 17.27
C THR A 86 3.30 14.71 17.57
N LEU A 87 2.65 14.18 18.62
CA LEU A 87 1.28 14.58 18.99
C LEU A 87 1.19 16.02 19.50
N ALA A 88 2.25 16.53 20.14
CA ALA A 88 2.32 17.89 20.66
C ALA A 88 2.93 18.93 19.69
N ALA A 89 3.32 18.53 18.48
CA ALA A 89 3.96 19.43 17.53
C ALA A 89 2.98 20.53 17.05
N PRO A 90 3.35 21.83 17.12
CA PRO A 90 2.41 22.93 16.92
C PRO A 90 1.97 23.19 15.47
N GLY A 91 2.53 22.46 14.50
CA GLY A 91 2.22 22.60 13.07
C GLY A 91 1.01 21.81 12.57
N TRP A 92 0.34 21.04 13.45
CA TRP A 92 -0.86 20.30 13.11
C TRP A 92 -2.12 21.17 13.22
N THR A 93 -2.95 21.14 12.18
CA THR A 93 -4.29 21.73 12.15
C THR A 93 -5.29 20.89 12.97
N SER A 94 -5.09 19.57 13.03
CA SER A 94 -5.75 18.69 14.02
C SER A 94 -4.96 17.40 14.24
N VAL A 95 -5.19 16.76 15.38
CA VAL A 95 -4.68 15.41 15.71
C VAL A 95 -5.86 14.55 16.18
N ALA A 96 -6.07 13.37 15.60
CA ALA A 96 -7.15 12.44 15.97
C ALA A 96 -6.75 10.98 15.69
N HIS A 97 -7.42 9.98 16.27
CA HIS A 97 -7.20 8.57 15.90
C HIS A 97 -8.05 8.10 14.70
N TYR A 98 -9.04 8.90 14.30
CA TYR A 98 -10.06 8.58 13.31
C TYR A 98 -10.67 9.87 12.76
N ALA A 99 -11.02 9.90 11.47
CA ALA A 99 -11.87 10.93 10.92
C ALA A 99 -12.80 10.38 9.83
N GLU A 100 -13.99 10.97 9.72
CA GLU A 100 -14.82 10.88 8.52
C GLU A 100 -14.87 12.25 7.84
N THR A 101 -14.71 12.28 6.53
CA THR A 101 -14.74 13.51 5.73
C THR A 101 -15.33 13.25 4.35
N GLU A 102 -15.59 14.30 3.58
CA GLU A 102 -16.02 14.20 2.19
C GLU A 102 -15.11 15.03 1.29
N VAL A 103 -14.57 14.41 0.24
CA VAL A 103 -13.73 15.06 -0.79
C VAL A 103 -14.32 14.70 -2.14
N GLU A 104 -14.56 15.69 -3.00
CA GLU A 104 -15.06 15.48 -4.38
C GLU A 104 -16.36 14.64 -4.45
N GLY A 105 -17.25 14.79 -3.46
CA GLY A 105 -18.48 14.00 -3.33
C GLY A 105 -18.21 12.52 -3.05
N ARG A 106 -17.11 12.19 -2.36
CA ARG A 106 -16.75 10.85 -1.89
C ARG A 106 -16.53 10.89 -0.38
N ARG A 107 -17.31 10.09 0.35
CA ARG A 107 -17.11 9.89 1.79
C ARG A 107 -15.88 9.04 2.04
N LEU A 108 -14.99 9.57 2.87
CA LEU A 108 -13.73 8.94 3.26
C LEU A 108 -13.77 8.61 4.76
N VAL A 109 -13.24 7.44 5.11
CA VAL A 109 -12.99 6.98 6.47
C VAL A 109 -11.48 6.85 6.64
N LEU A 110 -10.91 7.71 7.47
CA LEU A 110 -9.47 7.85 7.66
C LEU A 110 -9.06 7.20 9.00
N CYS A 111 -8.15 6.24 8.95
CA CYS A 111 -7.49 5.62 10.11
C CYS A 111 -6.08 5.19 9.69
N HIS A 112 -5.10 5.17 10.59
CA HIS A 112 -3.79 4.60 10.27
C HIS A 112 -3.88 3.13 9.86
N TYR A 113 -4.77 2.36 10.50
CA TYR A 113 -4.94 0.93 10.24
C TYR A 113 -5.99 0.64 9.15
N ALA A 114 -5.71 -0.37 8.33
CA ALA A 114 -6.65 -0.92 7.37
C ALA A 114 -7.83 -1.63 8.07
N PHE A 115 -9.06 -1.15 7.85
CA PHE A 115 -10.25 -1.75 8.45
C PHE A 115 -10.78 -2.97 7.70
N ARG A 116 -11.36 -3.93 8.43
CA ARG A 116 -12.12 -5.03 7.81
C ARG A 116 -13.50 -4.60 7.32
N THR A 117 -14.13 -3.65 8.01
CA THR A 117 -15.41 -3.01 7.70
C THR A 117 -15.41 -1.58 8.24
N TRP A 118 -16.16 -0.66 7.62
CA TRP A 118 -16.23 0.74 8.04
C TRP A 118 -17.59 1.38 7.75
N ASN A 119 -17.85 2.53 8.36
CA ASN A 119 -19.10 3.27 8.17
C ASN A 119 -19.32 3.59 6.69
N GLY A 120 -20.52 3.31 6.18
CA GLY A 120 -20.89 3.62 4.80
C GLY A 120 -20.24 2.75 3.72
N LEU A 121 -19.49 1.70 4.03
CA LEU A 121 -18.91 0.76 3.04
C LEU A 121 -19.95 0.30 1.99
N GLY A 122 -21.12 -0.18 2.45
CA GLY A 122 -22.23 -0.60 1.57
C GLY A 122 -22.90 0.53 0.80
N ARG A 123 -22.64 1.80 1.17
CA ARG A 123 -23.08 3.02 0.45
C ARG A 123 -21.95 3.65 -0.36
N GLY A 124 -20.82 2.96 -0.49
CA GLY A 124 -19.72 3.34 -1.36
C GLY A 124 -18.60 4.17 -0.74
N ALA A 125 -18.62 4.42 0.58
CA ALA A 125 -17.54 5.11 1.29
C ALA A 125 -16.20 4.38 1.15
N ILE A 126 -15.11 5.13 1.15
CA ILE A 126 -13.74 4.66 0.93
C ILE A 126 -12.98 4.69 2.26
N ASN A 127 -12.23 3.64 2.58
CA ASN A 127 -11.26 3.67 3.67
C ASN A 127 -9.86 3.96 3.10
N LEU A 128 -9.22 5.02 3.62
CA LEU A 128 -7.81 5.31 3.38
C LEU A 128 -7.03 4.95 4.67
N HIS A 129 -5.86 4.34 4.49
CA HIS A 129 -5.00 3.92 5.60
C HIS A 129 -3.51 3.97 5.25
N GLY A 130 -2.66 3.78 6.24
CA GLY A 130 -1.24 3.52 6.09
C GLY A 130 -0.88 2.14 6.64
N HIS A 131 0.20 2.07 7.43
CA HIS A 131 0.63 0.95 8.28
C HIS A 131 1.05 -0.34 7.55
N SER A 132 0.46 -0.64 6.40
CA SER A 132 0.73 -1.87 5.67
C SER A 132 1.93 -1.79 4.73
N HIS A 133 2.46 -0.60 4.44
CA HIS A 133 3.56 -0.40 3.50
C HIS A 133 3.33 -1.11 2.14
N GLY A 134 2.10 -1.09 1.63
CA GLY A 134 1.70 -1.77 0.40
C GLY A 134 1.58 -3.31 0.49
N ARG A 135 1.76 -3.92 1.67
CA ARG A 135 1.83 -5.39 1.84
C ARG A 135 0.47 -6.09 1.97
N LEU A 136 -0.63 -5.36 2.13
CA LEU A 136 -1.98 -5.95 2.22
C LEU A 136 -2.57 -6.27 0.84
N LYS A 137 -3.29 -7.39 0.76
CA LYS A 137 -4.05 -7.75 -0.45
C LYS A 137 -5.17 -6.72 -0.68
N PRO A 138 -5.26 -6.06 -1.86
CA PRO A 138 -6.27 -5.03 -2.10
C PRO A 138 -7.71 -5.56 -2.00
N ILE A 139 -8.55 -4.91 -1.18
CA ILE A 139 -10.00 -5.15 -1.11
C ILE A 139 -10.79 -3.96 -1.66
N PRO A 140 -12.03 -4.12 -2.16
CA PRO A 140 -12.79 -3.01 -2.75
C PRO A 140 -12.92 -1.82 -1.80
N ARG A 141 -12.70 -0.60 -2.33
CA ARG A 141 -12.84 0.69 -1.62
C ARG A 141 -11.90 0.90 -0.42
N GLN A 142 -10.91 0.04 -0.21
CA GLN A 142 -9.78 0.27 0.69
C GLN A 142 -8.52 0.60 -0.10
N TYR A 143 -7.72 1.56 0.39
CA TYR A 143 -6.47 2.00 -0.24
C TYR A 143 -5.42 2.39 0.81
N ASP A 144 -4.19 1.90 0.60
CA ASP A 144 -2.99 2.32 1.31
C ASP A 144 -2.49 3.63 0.67
N VAL A 145 -2.36 4.69 1.47
CA VAL A 145 -1.80 6.01 1.08
C VAL A 145 -0.38 6.22 1.65
N GLY A 146 0.21 5.20 2.26
CA GLY A 146 1.57 5.23 2.76
C GLY A 146 2.60 5.43 1.66
N VAL A 147 3.73 6.03 2.04
CA VAL A 147 4.85 6.35 1.13
C VAL A 147 5.31 5.13 0.33
N ASP A 148 5.33 3.94 0.92
CA ASP A 148 5.77 2.71 0.25
C ASP A 148 4.73 2.15 -0.76
N ALA A 149 3.48 2.60 -0.69
CA ALA A 149 2.40 2.21 -1.60
C ALA A 149 2.18 3.20 -2.76
N GLN A 150 2.39 4.51 -2.53
CA GLN A 150 2.10 5.57 -3.52
C GLN A 150 3.35 6.33 -4.01
N GLY A 151 4.48 6.25 -3.29
CA GLY A 151 5.67 7.06 -3.52
C GLY A 151 5.83 8.19 -2.48
N LEU A 152 6.93 8.94 -2.59
CA LEU A 152 7.36 9.93 -1.59
C LEU A 152 6.44 11.16 -1.45
N ALA A 153 5.66 11.47 -2.48
CA ALA A 153 4.81 12.66 -2.52
C ALA A 153 3.39 12.34 -2.00
N PRO A 154 2.74 13.26 -1.27
CA PRO A 154 1.31 13.17 -0.98
C PRO A 154 0.49 13.11 -2.27
N VAL A 155 -0.57 12.28 -2.25
CA VAL A 155 -1.42 12.00 -3.42
C VAL A 155 -2.83 12.51 -3.23
N THR A 156 -3.45 12.96 -4.31
CA THR A 156 -4.87 13.32 -4.37
C THR A 156 -5.77 12.08 -4.34
N LEU A 157 -7.07 12.27 -4.06
CA LEU A 157 -8.04 11.17 -4.07
C LEU A 157 -8.11 10.49 -5.45
N ASP A 158 -8.14 11.28 -6.53
CA ASP A 158 -8.19 10.75 -7.90
C ASP A 158 -6.94 9.93 -8.26
N GLU A 159 -5.74 10.32 -7.82
CA GLU A 159 -4.51 9.54 -8.02
C GLU A 159 -4.58 8.18 -7.31
N VAL A 160 -5.06 8.13 -6.06
CA VAL A 160 -5.28 6.89 -5.30
C VAL A 160 -6.29 5.97 -6.02
N LEU A 161 -7.35 6.54 -6.59
CA LEU A 161 -8.35 5.78 -7.35
C LEU A 161 -7.83 5.28 -8.71
N VAL A 162 -6.85 5.96 -9.31
CA VAL A 162 -6.23 5.60 -10.59
C VAL A 162 -5.07 4.59 -10.44
N SER A 163 -4.23 4.71 -9.41
CA SER A 163 -3.06 3.82 -9.20
C SER A 163 -3.50 2.35 -9.12
N ARG A 164 -4.61 2.09 -8.42
CA ARG A 164 -5.27 0.78 -8.37
C ARG A 164 -5.68 0.21 -9.73
N ARG A 165 -6.11 1.04 -10.69
CA ARG A 165 -6.47 0.57 -12.05
C ARG A 165 -5.25 0.07 -12.82
N ARG A 166 -4.07 0.68 -12.60
CA ARG A 166 -2.81 0.26 -13.23
C ARG A 166 -2.33 -1.07 -12.65
N VAL A 167 -2.31 -1.20 -11.32
CA VAL A 167 -1.93 -2.45 -10.63
C VAL A 167 -2.88 -3.60 -10.99
N GLY A 168 -4.20 -3.39 -10.95
CA GLY A 168 -5.17 -4.42 -11.33
C GLY A 168 -5.04 -4.88 -12.78
N LYS A 169 -4.71 -3.98 -13.72
CA LYS A 169 -4.47 -4.32 -15.12
C LYS A 169 -3.12 -5.03 -15.34
N ALA A 170 -2.12 -4.78 -14.50
CA ALA A 170 -0.84 -5.48 -14.52
C ALA A 170 -0.97 -6.91 -13.96
N LEU A 171 -1.63 -7.06 -12.80
CA LEU A 171 -1.90 -8.37 -12.19
C LEU A 171 -2.73 -9.26 -13.12
N GLY A 172 -3.86 -8.75 -13.66
CA GLY A 172 -4.69 -9.53 -14.59
C GLY A 172 -3.98 -9.91 -15.90
N ARG A 173 -2.93 -9.17 -16.30
CA ARG A 173 -2.06 -9.56 -17.43
C ARG A 173 -1.07 -10.65 -17.04
N ALA A 174 -0.49 -10.59 -15.83
CA ALA A 174 0.42 -11.62 -15.33
C ALA A 174 -0.32 -12.95 -15.11
N GLU A 175 -1.49 -12.92 -14.47
CA GLU A 175 -2.37 -14.09 -14.26
C GLU A 175 -2.80 -14.72 -15.60
N ALA A 176 -3.15 -13.91 -16.60
CA ALA A 176 -3.49 -14.39 -17.94
C ALA A 176 -2.29 -15.02 -18.67
N ALA A 177 -1.08 -14.46 -18.53
CA ALA A 177 0.13 -15.02 -19.11
C ALA A 177 0.53 -16.35 -18.44
N GLU A 178 0.39 -16.45 -17.12
CA GLU A 178 0.66 -17.70 -16.38
C GLU A 178 -0.34 -18.80 -16.75
N ALA A 179 -1.63 -18.46 -16.87
CA ALA A 179 -2.66 -19.39 -17.33
C ALA A 179 -2.41 -19.90 -18.76
N GLN A 180 -1.92 -19.04 -19.66
CA GLN A 180 -1.54 -19.44 -21.02
C GLN A 180 -0.28 -20.34 -21.03
N GLY A 181 0.73 -20.04 -20.22
CA GLY A 181 1.92 -20.89 -20.08
C GLY A 181 1.58 -22.31 -19.61
N ARG A 182 0.77 -22.44 -18.55
CA ARG A 182 0.30 -23.74 -18.03
C ARG A 182 -0.51 -24.54 -19.06
N ALA A 183 -1.31 -23.87 -19.90
CA ALA A 183 -2.09 -24.54 -20.95
C ALA A 183 -1.21 -25.08 -22.09
N ILE A 184 -0.07 -24.44 -22.38
CA ILE A 184 0.90 -24.89 -23.39
C ILE A 184 1.70 -26.11 -22.89
N GLU A 185 2.05 -26.16 -21.60
CA GLU A 185 2.74 -27.31 -21.00
C GLU A 185 1.87 -28.57 -20.89
N SER A 186 0.54 -28.44 -20.90
CA SER A 186 -0.41 -29.57 -20.83
C SER A 186 -0.79 -30.19 -22.19
N GLY A 187 0.04 -30.03 -23.23
CA GLY A 187 -0.18 -30.64 -24.55
C GLY A 187 -0.27 -32.18 -24.49
N PRO A 188 -1.07 -32.82 -25.37
CA PRO A 188 -1.36 -34.25 -25.26
C PRO A 188 -0.13 -35.10 -25.58
N ALA A 189 0.17 -36.07 -24.70
CA ALA A 189 1.21 -37.06 -24.95
C ALA A 189 0.81 -37.98 -26.12
N GLU A 190 1.51 -37.85 -27.26
CA GLU A 190 1.30 -38.73 -28.41
C GLU A 190 1.65 -40.19 -28.07
N GLY A 191 0.73 -41.10 -28.37
CA GLY A 191 0.90 -42.52 -28.10
C GLY A 191 1.88 -43.19 -29.07
N SER A 192 2.85 -43.93 -28.53
CA SER A 192 3.77 -44.75 -29.32
C SER A 192 3.39 -46.24 -29.26
N ALA A 193 3.48 -46.93 -30.39
CA ALA A 193 2.79 -48.18 -30.63
C ALA A 193 3.67 -49.45 -30.54
N LYS A 194 3.00 -50.58 -30.25
CA LYS A 194 3.39 -51.97 -30.58
C LYS A 194 4.74 -52.49 -30.05
N LYS A 195 4.65 -53.57 -29.25
CA LYS A 195 5.47 -54.76 -29.53
C LYS A 195 4.69 -56.06 -29.31
N ARG A 196 4.57 -56.85 -30.39
CA ARG A 196 4.03 -58.22 -30.37
C ARG A 196 5.07 -59.18 -29.80
N ARG A 197 4.64 -60.16 -28.98
CA ARG A 197 5.25 -61.50 -28.93
C ARG A 197 4.16 -62.56 -28.75
N ARG A 198 4.19 -63.60 -29.60
CA ARG A 198 3.61 -64.94 -29.32
C ARG A 198 4.68 -65.71 -28.52
N SER A 199 4.37 -66.51 -27.50
CA SER A 199 4.13 -67.98 -27.56
C SER A 199 4.34 -68.57 -26.14
N ALA A 200 3.88 -69.76 -25.72
CA ALA A 200 2.82 -70.66 -26.21
C ALA A 200 2.59 -71.82 -25.20
N GLN A 201 1.36 -72.36 -25.15
CA GLN A 201 0.94 -73.68 -24.62
C GLN A 201 1.09 -74.03 -23.11
N GLY A 202 0.14 -74.86 -22.63
CA GLY A 202 0.07 -75.47 -21.28
C GLY A 202 -1.26 -75.16 -20.57
N LEU A 203 -2.39 -75.83 -20.85
CA LEU A 203 -2.84 -77.14 -20.33
C LEU A 203 -2.85 -77.27 -18.78
N SER A 204 -4.02 -77.07 -18.15
CA SER A 204 -4.74 -78.09 -17.36
C SER A 204 -6.08 -77.56 -16.81
N GLU A 205 -6.94 -78.48 -16.35
CA GLU A 205 -8.37 -78.32 -16.04
C GLU A 205 -8.70 -77.87 -14.59
N PRO A 206 -9.98 -77.56 -14.26
CA PRO A 206 -10.37 -76.88 -13.02
C PRO A 206 -10.86 -77.82 -11.90
N THR A 207 -10.96 -77.29 -10.68
CA THR A 207 -11.74 -77.91 -9.59
C THR A 207 -12.40 -76.86 -8.67
N ALA A 208 -13.69 -77.08 -8.43
CA ALA A 208 -14.55 -76.67 -7.30
C ALA A 208 -14.27 -75.32 -6.59
#